data_AF-A0A932R8Q2-F1
#
_entry.id   AF-A0A932R8Q2-F1
#
_cell.length_a   1.000
_cell.length_b   1.000
_cell.length_c   1.000
_cell.angle_alpha   90.00
_cell.angle_beta   90.00
_cell.angle_gamma   90.00
#
_symmetry.space_group_name_H-M   'P 1'
#
loop_
_entity.id
_entity.type
_entity.pdbx_description
1 polymer ?
#
loop_
_entity_poly.entity_id
_entity_poly.type
_entity_poly.pdbx_seq_one_letter_code
_entity_poly.pdbx_strand_id
1 'polypeptide(L)'
;MNARILLLIIAVGLALVGLILAGKNQAPVNQNEDPTIIAKVKEAASNESLQHPRGQVILKGTAQIYGTSGRFEIAFSADGRFINRIESALSETTGFDGKMGWMVHASGMPRKLSSDELTWNRLIIDLLSGQWLQDDAPYTITKTERIKSGSEWLFTIGHKTEPFRAQIHIDSKTLRPTRLERANSENGEAVEFADFAQPSAITLPHQITYTHAGIASRSYEIQSVSMDPSSAEENLYIPMTEMPNDAHFDPSIPAEIEVKRAATGHFLIRAKINDEDLGWFILDSGAAISTLSPAAAAKLKLPQIGESPLSSIFGAVKSPIRAAKSLQVGPITIDNPQFAEMDLYAVSHAVGIPIEGVIGYPLFARTIMEVEVSTNRVALYDPKSYSLQGGTWQELILDMQIPVVRASFEGGREGLFRLDLGAGRSTVIFHSPAVQTLDLLNGRQVTKRQAGEVQVAVGKIAWFELAGHRFDNLNVGFAIGWTGPLADPATTGNIGGGVLVPFRVVFDYSRSRIAFVKLNAK
;
A
#
# COMPACT_ATOMS: atom_id res chain seq x y z
N MET A 1 16.77 17.57 20.71
CA MET A 1 15.66 17.78 19.75
C MET A 1 14.36 17.82 20.54
N ASN A 2 13.53 18.85 20.35
CA ASN A 2 12.31 19.07 21.15
C ASN A 2 11.32 17.91 20.92
N ALA A 3 10.65 17.40 21.96
CA ALA A 3 9.87 16.15 21.89
C ALA A 3 8.73 16.19 20.86
N ARG A 4 8.17 17.38 20.57
CA ARG A 4 7.18 17.61 19.51
C ARG A 4 7.75 17.46 18.09
N ILE A 5 9.02 17.78 17.90
CA ILE A 5 9.69 17.76 16.58
C ILE A 5 9.95 16.33 16.14
N LEU A 6 10.37 15.43 17.05
CA LEU A 6 10.64 14.03 16.74
C LEU A 6 9.38 13.29 16.25
N LEU A 7 8.22 13.55 16.83
CA LEU A 7 6.98 12.87 16.43
C LEU A 7 6.26 13.54 15.26
N LEU A 8 6.44 14.84 15.02
CA LEU A 8 5.96 15.45 13.78
C LEU A 8 6.78 15.02 12.55
N ILE A 9 8.08 14.72 12.72
CA ILE A 9 8.89 14.05 11.69
C ILE A 9 8.30 12.67 11.33
N ILE A 10 7.73 11.98 12.31
CA ILE A 10 7.07 10.68 12.11
C ILE A 10 5.69 10.88 11.43
N ALA A 11 4.95 11.93 11.78
CA ALA A 11 3.63 12.18 11.22
C ALA A 11 3.61 12.56 9.73
N VAL A 12 4.67 13.20 9.22
CA VAL A 12 4.73 13.71 7.84
C VAL A 12 4.96 12.61 6.82
N GLY A 13 5.93 11.71 7.05
CA GLY A 13 6.17 10.55 6.17
C GLY A 13 5.09 9.47 6.21
N LEU A 14 4.25 9.48 7.27
CA LEU A 14 3.28 8.42 7.50
C LEU A 14 1.82 8.77 7.17
N ALA A 15 1.46 10.05 7.18
CA ALA A 15 0.10 10.49 6.85
C ALA A 15 -0.14 10.59 5.32
N LEU A 16 0.77 10.01 4.53
CA LEU A 16 0.69 9.92 3.06
C LEU A 16 0.70 8.49 2.53
N VAL A 17 0.51 7.51 3.42
CA VAL A 17 0.18 6.17 2.98
C VAL A 17 -1.32 6.06 2.81
N GLY A 18 -1.76 6.00 1.56
CA GLY A 18 -3.07 5.44 1.24
C GLY A 18 -3.14 4.00 1.75
N LEU A 19 -4.21 3.65 2.47
CA LEU A 19 -4.47 2.34 3.05
C LEU A 19 -3.28 1.73 3.85
N ILE A 20 -3.02 2.22 5.07
CA ILE A 20 -2.46 1.34 6.12
C ILE A 20 -3.56 0.93 7.08
N LEU A 21 -3.53 -0.34 7.42
CA LEU A 21 -4.40 -0.96 8.39
C LEU A 21 -3.91 -0.70 9.81
N ALA A 22 -4.85 -0.29 10.64
CA ALA A 22 -4.81 -0.46 12.08
C ALA A 22 -4.99 -1.95 12.40
N GLY A 23 -3.93 -2.73 12.57
CA GLY A 23 -4.06 -4.10 13.10
C GLY A 23 -3.92 -4.08 14.61
N LYS A 24 -4.79 -4.78 15.35
CA LYS A 24 -4.49 -5.30 16.69
C LYS A 24 -3.79 -6.66 16.52
N ASN A 25 -3.02 -7.14 17.50
CA ASN A 25 -2.44 -8.49 17.41
C ASN A 25 -2.54 -9.26 18.74
N GLN A 26 -2.29 -10.56 18.64
CA GLN A 26 -2.90 -11.60 19.46
C GLN A 26 -1.93 -12.30 20.41
N ALA A 27 -2.51 -12.96 21.41
CA ALA A 27 -1.98 -14.17 22.04
C ALA A 27 -1.92 -15.34 21.01
N PRO A 28 -1.12 -16.40 21.24
CA PRO A 28 -1.06 -17.55 20.35
C PRO A 28 -2.46 -18.12 20.06
N VAL A 29 -2.72 -18.41 18.78
CA VAL A 29 -3.97 -19.04 18.35
C VAL A 29 -3.93 -20.49 18.82
N ASN A 30 -4.74 -20.82 19.82
CA ASN A 30 -5.19 -22.19 19.96
C ASN A 30 -5.98 -22.51 18.68
N GLN A 31 -5.49 -23.47 17.88
CA GLN A 31 -6.26 -24.04 16.78
C GLN A 31 -7.58 -24.54 17.37
N ASN A 32 -8.65 -23.85 17.02
CA ASN A 32 -10.00 -24.19 17.46
C ASN A 32 -10.90 -24.13 16.23
N GLU A 33 -10.70 -25.14 15.39
CA GLU A 33 -11.42 -25.38 14.16
C GLU A 33 -12.55 -26.36 14.45
N ASP A 34 -13.70 -26.15 13.81
CA ASP A 34 -14.78 -27.12 13.72
C ASP A 34 -14.77 -27.69 12.28
N PRO A 35 -14.17 -28.88 12.09
CA PRO A 35 -14.09 -29.51 10.77
C PRO A 35 -15.46 -29.76 10.13
N THR A 36 -16.51 -29.90 10.94
CA THR A 36 -17.86 -30.19 10.46
C THR A 36 -18.44 -28.99 9.73
N ILE A 37 -18.33 -27.79 10.30
CA ILE A 37 -18.82 -26.58 9.63
C ILE A 37 -17.93 -26.22 8.44
N ILE A 38 -16.62 -26.41 8.53
CA ILE A 38 -15.70 -26.19 7.40
C ILE A 38 -16.09 -27.08 6.22
N ALA A 39 -16.37 -28.38 6.47
CA ALA A 39 -16.80 -29.30 5.42
C ALA A 39 -18.13 -28.88 4.78
N LYS A 40 -19.12 -28.45 5.57
CA LYS A 40 -20.41 -27.96 5.06
C LYS A 40 -20.25 -26.71 4.18
N VAL A 41 -19.43 -25.76 4.62
CA VAL A 41 -19.17 -24.54 3.85
C VAL A 41 -18.38 -24.86 2.57
N LYS A 42 -17.41 -25.78 2.64
CA LYS A 42 -16.68 -26.27 1.46
C LYS A 42 -17.61 -26.93 0.45
N GLU A 43 -18.53 -27.78 0.91
CA GLU A 43 -19.52 -28.43 0.04
C GLU A 43 -20.43 -27.39 -0.64
N ALA A 44 -20.95 -26.42 0.13
CA ALA A 44 -21.76 -25.33 -0.42
C ALA A 44 -20.98 -24.51 -1.47
N ALA A 45 -19.74 -24.11 -1.17
CA ALA A 45 -18.88 -23.37 -2.09
C ALA A 45 -18.54 -24.19 -3.35
N SER A 46 -18.30 -25.50 -3.22
CA SER A 46 -17.97 -26.38 -4.35
C SER A 46 -19.15 -26.58 -5.30
N ASN A 47 -20.37 -26.71 -4.75
CA ASN A 47 -21.60 -26.81 -5.54
C ASN A 47 -21.90 -25.53 -6.33
N GLU A 48 -21.40 -24.38 -5.86
CA GLU A 48 -21.55 -23.07 -6.50
C GLU A 48 -20.28 -22.62 -7.25
N SER A 49 -19.30 -23.52 -7.45
CA SER A 49 -18.02 -23.21 -8.10
C SER A 49 -18.00 -23.55 -9.59
N LEU A 50 -17.06 -22.94 -10.32
CA LEU A 50 -16.80 -23.29 -11.72
C LEU A 50 -16.17 -24.69 -11.82
N GLN A 51 -16.97 -25.67 -12.23
CA GLN A 51 -16.56 -27.06 -12.38
C GLN A 51 -15.67 -27.32 -13.62
N HIS A 52 -15.67 -26.42 -14.60
CA HIS A 52 -14.95 -26.62 -15.87
C HIS A 52 -13.63 -25.84 -15.91
N PRO A 53 -12.45 -26.49 -16.06
CA PRO A 53 -11.13 -25.85 -15.95
C PRO A 53 -10.83 -24.80 -17.01
N ARG A 54 -11.58 -24.78 -18.13
CA ARG A 54 -11.46 -23.77 -19.20
C ARG A 54 -12.58 -22.73 -19.22
N GLY A 55 -13.50 -22.79 -18.25
CA GLY A 55 -14.59 -21.83 -18.15
C GLY A 55 -14.12 -20.51 -17.56
N GLN A 56 -14.65 -19.40 -18.10
CA GLN A 56 -14.54 -18.08 -17.50
C GLN A 56 -15.93 -17.52 -17.15
N VAL A 57 -15.98 -16.74 -16.07
CA VAL A 57 -17.12 -15.92 -15.68
C VAL A 57 -16.73 -14.48 -15.88
N ILE A 58 -17.61 -13.69 -16.48
CA ILE A 58 -17.46 -12.25 -16.61
C ILE A 58 -18.65 -11.57 -15.94
N LEU A 59 -18.35 -10.71 -14.98
CA LEU A 59 -19.27 -9.84 -14.27
C LEU A 59 -19.10 -8.42 -14.82
N LYS A 60 -20.19 -7.76 -15.18
CA LYS A 60 -20.17 -6.34 -15.55
C LYS A 60 -21.26 -5.59 -14.82
N GLY A 61 -21.00 -4.30 -14.58
CA GLY A 61 -21.97 -3.45 -13.92
C GLY A 61 -21.47 -2.04 -13.69
N THR A 62 -22.12 -1.35 -12.76
CA THR A 62 -21.79 0.01 -12.35
C THR A 62 -20.90 -0.03 -11.12
N ALA A 63 -20.03 0.96 -10.99
CA ALA A 63 -19.18 1.13 -9.83
C ALA A 63 -19.29 2.54 -9.26
N GLN A 64 -19.25 2.67 -7.93
CA GLN A 64 -18.98 3.94 -7.25
C GLN A 64 -17.60 3.82 -6.59
N ILE A 65 -16.65 4.65 -6.99
CA ILE A 65 -15.25 4.49 -6.61
C ILE A 65 -14.71 5.86 -6.26
N TYR A 66 -14.29 6.02 -5.01
CA TYR A 66 -13.66 7.25 -4.55
C TYR A 66 -14.53 8.48 -4.89
N GLY A 67 -15.84 8.40 -4.63
CA GLY A 67 -16.80 9.48 -4.94
C GLY A 67 -17.12 9.69 -6.42
N THR A 68 -16.65 8.81 -7.31
CA THR A 68 -16.90 8.88 -8.77
C THR A 68 -17.73 7.71 -9.25
N SER A 69 -18.59 7.94 -10.24
CA SER A 69 -19.29 6.87 -10.93
C SER A 69 -18.44 6.31 -12.07
N GLY A 70 -18.51 5.00 -12.27
CA GLY A 70 -17.80 4.31 -13.32
C GLY A 70 -18.46 2.98 -13.67
N ARG A 71 -17.73 2.16 -14.42
CA ARG A 71 -18.10 0.78 -14.72
C ARG A 71 -17.01 -0.15 -14.23
N PHE A 72 -17.38 -1.40 -13.98
CA PHE A 72 -16.40 -2.44 -13.71
C PHE A 72 -16.63 -3.66 -14.59
N GLU A 73 -15.55 -4.41 -14.78
CA GLU A 73 -15.55 -5.75 -15.36
C GLU A 73 -14.66 -6.63 -14.49
N ILE A 74 -15.24 -7.67 -13.89
CA ILE A 74 -14.48 -8.73 -13.22
C ILE A 74 -14.58 -9.97 -14.09
N ALA A 75 -13.46 -10.53 -14.50
CA ALA A 75 -13.41 -11.84 -15.13
C ALA A 75 -12.53 -12.78 -14.31
N PHE A 76 -12.97 -14.03 -14.12
CA PHE A 76 -12.19 -15.06 -13.43
C PHE A 76 -12.44 -16.45 -14.03
N SER A 77 -11.45 -17.32 -13.93
CA SER A 77 -11.49 -18.69 -14.42
C SER A 77 -11.37 -19.72 -13.30
N ALA A 78 -11.72 -20.96 -13.60
CA ALA A 78 -11.70 -22.07 -12.64
C ALA A 78 -10.29 -22.40 -12.11
N ASP A 79 -9.23 -22.01 -12.80
CA ASP A 79 -7.83 -22.17 -12.36
C ASP A 79 -7.32 -21.00 -11.48
N GLY A 80 -8.23 -20.12 -11.05
CA GLY A 80 -7.94 -19.02 -10.12
C GLY A 80 -7.38 -17.76 -10.78
N ARG A 81 -7.19 -17.72 -12.10
CA ARG A 81 -6.80 -16.48 -12.80
C ARG A 81 -7.94 -15.48 -12.77
N PHE A 82 -7.61 -14.20 -12.68
CA PHE A 82 -8.61 -13.15 -12.68
C PHE A 82 -8.10 -11.82 -13.21
N ILE A 83 -9.04 -10.97 -13.58
CA ILE A 83 -8.85 -9.55 -13.83
C ILE A 83 -10.05 -8.78 -13.29
N ASN A 84 -9.81 -7.64 -12.67
CA ASN A 84 -10.79 -6.68 -12.20
C ASN A 84 -10.43 -5.33 -12.82
N ARG A 85 -11.22 -4.87 -13.78
CA ARG A 85 -11.07 -3.58 -14.46
C ARG A 85 -12.09 -2.61 -13.93
N ILE A 86 -11.63 -1.41 -13.62
CA ILE A 86 -12.45 -0.26 -13.28
C ILE A 86 -12.22 0.80 -14.34
N GLU A 87 -13.31 1.28 -14.91
CA GLU A 87 -13.32 2.44 -15.80
C GLU A 87 -14.01 3.61 -15.09
N SER A 88 -13.21 4.58 -14.65
CA SER A 88 -13.66 5.81 -14.00
C SER A 88 -12.61 6.92 -14.14
N ALA A 89 -12.85 8.10 -13.56
CA ALA A 89 -11.83 9.15 -13.47
C ALA A 89 -10.58 8.70 -12.65
N LEU A 90 -10.75 7.68 -11.80
CA LEU A 90 -9.70 7.04 -10.99
C LEU A 90 -9.66 5.55 -11.35
N SER A 91 -9.40 5.26 -12.63
CA SER A 91 -9.38 3.90 -13.17
C SER A 91 -8.31 3.04 -12.50
N GLU A 92 -8.59 1.75 -12.32
CA GLU A 92 -7.64 0.79 -11.76
C GLU A 92 -7.88 -0.55 -12.44
N THR A 93 -6.81 -1.29 -12.69
CA THR A 93 -6.92 -2.69 -13.12
C THR A 93 -6.05 -3.55 -12.25
N THR A 94 -6.60 -4.65 -11.74
CA THR A 94 -5.89 -5.62 -10.90
C THR A 94 -6.08 -6.99 -11.52
N GLY A 95 -5.03 -7.79 -11.64
CA GLY A 95 -5.13 -9.14 -12.20
C GLY A 95 -4.16 -10.13 -11.59
N PHE A 96 -4.41 -11.40 -11.89
CA PHE A 96 -3.57 -12.53 -11.54
C PHE A 96 -3.57 -13.52 -12.69
N ASP A 97 -2.40 -13.81 -13.24
CA ASP A 97 -2.23 -14.70 -14.40
C ASP A 97 -2.06 -16.18 -14.02
N GLY A 98 -2.19 -16.52 -12.73
CA GLY A 98 -1.96 -17.86 -12.19
C GLY A 98 -0.58 -18.01 -11.54
N LYS A 99 0.33 -17.05 -11.77
CA LYS A 99 1.69 -17.03 -11.21
C LYS A 99 2.02 -15.69 -10.55
N MET A 100 1.63 -14.59 -11.18
CA MET A 100 1.96 -13.22 -10.79
C MET A 100 0.69 -12.38 -10.68
N GLY A 101 0.55 -11.74 -9.52
CA GLY A 101 -0.39 -10.65 -9.34
C GLY A 101 0.17 -9.35 -9.91
N TRP A 102 -0.66 -8.56 -10.56
CA TRP A 102 -0.27 -7.30 -11.18
C TRP A 102 -1.39 -6.27 -11.06
N MET A 103 -1.02 -5.00 -11.17
CA MET A 103 -1.95 -3.88 -11.12
C MET A 103 -1.48 -2.74 -12.04
N VAL A 104 -2.44 -2.04 -12.63
CA VAL A 104 -2.28 -0.72 -13.24
C VAL A 104 -3.09 0.28 -12.42
N HIS A 105 -2.38 1.22 -11.79
CA HIS A 105 -2.99 2.26 -10.95
C HIS A 105 -3.63 3.38 -11.82
N ALA A 106 -4.41 4.28 -11.22
CA ALA A 106 -4.99 5.45 -11.88
C ALA A 106 -3.98 6.36 -12.59
N SER A 107 -2.71 6.28 -12.19
CA SER A 107 -1.59 6.94 -12.87
C SER A 107 -1.11 6.22 -14.14
N GLY A 108 -1.74 5.13 -14.59
CA GLY A 108 -1.31 4.31 -15.73
C GLY A 108 -0.07 3.44 -15.48
N MET A 109 0.63 3.62 -14.36
CA MET A 109 1.83 2.87 -14.00
C MET A 109 1.52 1.40 -13.67
N PRO A 110 2.11 0.43 -14.40
CA PRO A 110 2.00 -0.98 -14.06
C PRO A 110 2.93 -1.33 -12.90
N ARG A 111 2.54 -2.31 -12.07
CA ARG A 111 3.38 -2.91 -11.04
C ARG A 111 2.98 -4.34 -10.73
N LYS A 112 3.92 -5.06 -10.11
CA LYS A 112 3.66 -6.36 -9.50
C LYS A 112 2.98 -6.16 -8.13
N LEU A 113 2.03 -7.02 -7.80
CA LEU A 113 1.48 -7.15 -6.45
C LEU A 113 2.35 -8.11 -5.63
N SER A 114 2.56 -7.81 -4.37
CA SER A 114 3.38 -8.63 -3.46
C SER A 114 2.63 -9.01 -2.19
N SER A 115 2.95 -10.19 -1.67
CA SER A 115 2.58 -10.66 -0.33
C SER A 115 1.08 -10.48 -0.01
N ASP A 116 0.80 -9.68 1.03
CA ASP A 116 -0.50 -9.46 1.61
C ASP A 116 -1.52 -8.85 0.63
N GLU A 117 -1.07 -7.93 -0.23
CA GLU A 117 -1.94 -7.26 -1.21
C GLU A 117 -2.42 -8.22 -2.31
N LEU A 118 -1.52 -9.06 -2.82
CA LEU A 118 -1.89 -10.12 -3.78
C LEU A 118 -2.87 -11.09 -3.13
N THR A 119 -2.54 -11.55 -1.93
CA THR A 119 -3.35 -12.54 -1.20
C THR A 119 -4.76 -12.02 -0.93
N TRP A 120 -4.90 -10.74 -0.57
CA TRP A 120 -6.19 -10.08 -0.37
C TRP A 120 -7.04 -10.00 -1.64
N ASN A 121 -6.46 -9.48 -2.73
CA ASN A 121 -7.17 -9.36 -4.01
C ASN A 121 -7.59 -10.74 -4.55
N ARG A 122 -6.72 -11.75 -4.43
CA ARG A 122 -7.03 -13.12 -4.81
C ARG A 122 -8.14 -13.72 -3.94
N LEU A 123 -8.10 -13.53 -2.62
CA LEU A 123 -9.10 -14.11 -1.72
C LEU A 123 -10.51 -13.57 -2.01
N ILE A 124 -10.64 -12.30 -2.38
CA ILE A 124 -11.94 -11.73 -2.78
C ILE A 124 -12.52 -12.48 -3.98
N ILE A 125 -11.69 -12.76 -4.99
CA ILE A 125 -12.14 -13.50 -6.19
C ILE A 125 -12.37 -14.98 -5.88
N ASP A 126 -11.54 -15.59 -5.03
CA ASP A 126 -11.71 -16.98 -4.60
C ASP A 126 -12.99 -17.17 -3.77
N LEU A 127 -13.46 -16.14 -3.05
CA LEU A 127 -14.77 -16.13 -2.38
C LEU A 127 -15.92 -16.04 -3.39
N LEU A 128 -15.82 -15.19 -4.42
CA LEU A 128 -16.83 -15.07 -5.48
C LEU A 128 -16.96 -16.35 -6.33
N SER A 129 -15.84 -17.03 -6.55
CA SER A 129 -15.77 -18.23 -7.40
C SER A 129 -15.96 -19.56 -6.65
N GLY A 130 -16.00 -19.53 -5.31
CA GLY A 130 -16.07 -20.73 -4.47
C GLY A 130 -14.76 -21.53 -4.37
N GLN A 131 -13.64 -20.96 -4.83
CA GLN A 131 -12.33 -21.62 -4.89
C GLN A 131 -11.55 -21.60 -3.56
N TRP A 132 -11.92 -20.70 -2.63
CA TRP A 132 -11.15 -20.43 -1.40
C TRP A 132 -10.97 -21.60 -0.41
N LEU A 133 -11.79 -22.67 -0.51
CA LEU A 133 -11.69 -23.89 0.31
C LEU A 133 -11.31 -25.15 -0.48
N GLN A 134 -10.92 -25.01 -1.76
CA GLN A 134 -10.43 -26.15 -2.54
C GLN A 134 -9.07 -26.63 -2.03
N ASP A 135 -8.71 -27.87 -2.33
CA ASP A 135 -7.50 -28.50 -1.76
C ASP A 135 -6.20 -27.78 -2.17
N ASP A 136 -6.18 -27.23 -3.38
CA ASP A 136 -5.11 -26.43 -3.96
C ASP A 136 -5.16 -24.94 -3.59
N ALA A 137 -6.20 -24.48 -2.91
CA ALA A 137 -6.30 -23.11 -2.43
C ALA A 137 -5.11 -22.79 -1.49
N PRO A 138 -4.51 -21.59 -1.58
CA PRO A 138 -3.30 -21.27 -0.82
C PRO A 138 -3.59 -20.92 0.66
N TYR A 139 -4.80 -21.18 1.14
CA TYR A 139 -5.30 -20.73 2.43
C TYR A 139 -5.46 -21.85 3.44
N THR A 140 -5.54 -21.49 4.72
CA THR A 140 -5.87 -22.40 5.81
C THR A 140 -6.79 -21.71 6.80
N ILE A 141 -7.87 -22.38 7.18
CA ILE A 141 -8.71 -21.94 8.29
C ILE A 141 -7.99 -22.28 9.58
N THR A 142 -7.87 -21.31 10.47
CA THR A 142 -7.12 -21.45 11.74
C THR A 142 -8.02 -21.40 12.96
N LYS A 143 -9.25 -20.93 12.78
CA LYS A 143 -10.24 -20.79 13.85
C LYS A 143 -11.64 -20.66 13.24
N THR A 144 -12.63 -21.25 13.91
CA THR A 144 -14.05 -21.06 13.59
C THR A 144 -14.83 -20.76 14.87
N GLU A 145 -15.66 -19.72 14.84
CA GLU A 145 -16.46 -19.31 15.99
C GLU A 145 -17.88 -18.99 15.57
N ARG A 146 -18.88 -19.32 16.40
CA ARG A 146 -20.25 -18.84 16.20
C ARG A 146 -20.37 -17.45 16.82
N ILE A 147 -20.84 -16.46 16.04
CA ILE A 147 -21.08 -15.11 16.56
C ILE A 147 -22.26 -15.17 17.55
N LYS A 148 -22.25 -14.32 18.59
CA LYS A 148 -23.23 -14.36 19.71
C LYS A 148 -24.70 -14.28 19.28
N SER A 149 -25.00 -13.59 18.17
CA SER A 149 -26.36 -13.55 17.60
C SER A 149 -26.84 -14.90 17.07
N GLY A 150 -25.92 -15.83 16.82
CA GLY A 150 -26.17 -17.11 16.18
C GLY A 150 -26.42 -17.01 14.67
N SER A 151 -26.50 -15.81 14.08
CA SER A 151 -26.79 -15.62 12.66
C SER A 151 -25.63 -16.01 11.74
N GLU A 152 -24.40 -15.92 12.22
CA GLU A 152 -23.19 -16.08 11.41
C GLU A 152 -22.12 -16.92 12.11
N TRP A 153 -21.26 -17.53 11.30
CA TRP A 153 -19.97 -18.06 11.72
C TRP A 153 -18.87 -17.09 11.32
N LEU A 154 -17.83 -17.01 12.15
CA LEU A 154 -16.62 -16.26 11.90
C LEU A 154 -15.48 -17.25 11.64
N PHE A 155 -14.98 -17.26 10.42
CA PHE A 155 -13.85 -18.08 10.00
C PHE A 155 -12.60 -17.19 10.00
N THR A 156 -11.56 -17.59 10.71
CA THR A 156 -10.25 -16.93 10.59
C THR A 156 -9.43 -17.69 9.56
N ILE A 157 -8.99 -17.00 8.52
CA ILE A 157 -8.23 -17.55 7.40
C ILE A 157 -6.83 -16.94 7.35
N GLY A 158 -5.83 -17.75 7.03
CA GLY A 158 -4.45 -17.32 6.79
C GLY A 158 -3.89 -17.92 5.50
N HIS A 159 -2.75 -17.41 5.02
CA HIS A 159 -2.03 -17.99 3.89
C HIS A 159 -1.06 -19.07 4.36
N LYS A 160 -0.91 -20.16 3.59
CA LYS A 160 -0.08 -21.32 3.94
C LYS A 160 1.41 -20.97 4.10
N THR A 161 1.90 -19.99 3.34
CA THR A 161 3.34 -19.67 3.27
C THR A 161 3.67 -18.19 3.48
N GLU A 162 2.68 -17.32 3.60
CA GLU A 162 2.89 -15.86 3.66
C GLU A 162 2.22 -15.28 4.91
N PRO A 163 2.76 -14.19 5.47
CA PRO A 163 2.16 -13.51 6.62
C PRO A 163 0.88 -12.77 6.17
N PHE A 164 -0.24 -13.49 6.11
CA PHE A 164 -1.56 -12.96 5.78
C PHE A 164 -2.60 -13.49 6.76
N ARG A 165 -3.57 -12.65 7.12
CA ARG A 165 -4.70 -13.06 7.93
C ARG A 165 -5.94 -12.21 7.68
N ALA A 166 -7.08 -12.88 7.55
CA ALA A 166 -8.38 -12.26 7.43
C ALA A 166 -9.44 -13.01 8.23
N GLN A 167 -10.61 -12.40 8.35
CA GLN A 167 -11.80 -12.99 8.90
C GLN A 167 -12.91 -12.97 7.86
N ILE A 168 -13.63 -14.10 7.75
CA ILE A 168 -14.75 -14.26 6.84
C ILE A 168 -15.98 -14.54 7.70
N HIS A 169 -16.98 -13.68 7.58
CA HIS A 169 -18.31 -13.91 8.12
C HIS A 169 -19.09 -14.78 7.13
N ILE A 170 -19.68 -15.85 7.65
CA ILE A 170 -20.44 -16.84 6.89
C ILE A 170 -21.86 -16.88 7.44
N ASP A 171 -22.86 -16.61 6.62
CA ASP A 171 -24.26 -16.73 7.03
C ASP A 171 -24.58 -18.18 7.42
N SER A 172 -25.18 -18.38 8.59
CA SER A 172 -25.35 -19.72 9.15
C SER A 172 -26.43 -20.57 8.49
N LYS A 173 -27.28 -19.97 7.64
CA LYS A 173 -28.37 -20.66 6.93
C LYS A 173 -27.97 -21.01 5.50
N THR A 174 -27.43 -20.03 4.79
CA THR A 174 -27.02 -20.14 3.39
C THR A 174 -25.61 -20.67 3.24
N LEU A 175 -24.80 -20.62 4.31
CA LEU A 175 -23.38 -21.00 4.32
C LEU A 175 -22.51 -20.16 3.38
N ARG A 176 -22.97 -18.97 2.99
CA ARG A 176 -22.28 -18.07 2.07
C ARG A 176 -21.45 -17.01 2.80
N PRO A 177 -20.31 -16.59 2.24
CA PRO A 177 -19.58 -15.43 2.74
C PRO A 177 -20.41 -14.15 2.62
N THR A 178 -20.62 -13.46 3.74
CA THR A 178 -21.32 -12.17 3.79
C THR A 178 -20.35 -11.00 3.91
N ARG A 179 -19.19 -11.23 4.51
CA ARG A 179 -18.17 -10.20 4.73
C ARG A 179 -16.78 -10.80 4.86
N LEU A 180 -15.82 -10.23 4.14
CA LEU A 180 -14.39 -10.44 4.34
C LEU A 180 -13.84 -9.19 5.03
N GLU A 181 -13.04 -9.35 6.07
CA GLU A 181 -12.36 -8.22 6.71
C GLU A 181 -10.94 -8.58 7.14
N ARG A 182 -10.07 -7.59 7.15
CA ARG A 182 -8.73 -7.75 7.70
C ARG A 182 -8.84 -8.10 9.17
N ALA A 183 -8.20 -9.20 9.55
CA ALA A 183 -8.27 -9.67 10.93
C ALA A 183 -7.71 -8.58 11.85
N ASN A 184 -8.42 -8.33 12.96
CA ASN A 184 -7.99 -7.42 14.03
C ASN A 184 -7.96 -5.92 13.66
N SER A 185 -8.58 -5.48 12.57
CA SER A 185 -8.72 -4.04 12.31
C SER A 185 -10.05 -3.48 12.77
N GLU A 186 -10.05 -2.65 13.82
CA GLU A 186 -11.25 -1.87 14.15
C GLU A 186 -11.53 -0.90 13.01
N ASN A 187 -12.68 -1.10 12.37
CA ASN A 187 -13.17 -0.39 11.19
C ASN A 187 -12.30 -0.48 9.92
N GLY A 188 -11.28 -1.35 9.82
CA GLY A 188 -10.24 -1.30 8.77
C GLY A 188 -10.68 -1.56 7.31
N GLU A 189 -10.02 -2.47 6.59
CA GLU A 189 -10.44 -2.84 5.24
C GLU A 189 -11.40 -4.05 5.30
N ALA A 190 -12.57 -3.89 4.68
CA ALA A 190 -13.59 -4.92 4.60
C ALA A 190 -14.28 -4.91 3.23
N VAL A 191 -14.76 -6.07 2.82
CA VAL A 191 -15.56 -6.29 1.61
C VAL A 191 -16.83 -7.01 2.04
N GLU A 192 -17.98 -6.40 1.78
CA GLU A 192 -19.30 -6.96 2.06
C GLU A 192 -19.92 -7.47 0.77
N PHE A 193 -20.55 -8.63 0.85
CA PHE A 193 -21.23 -9.29 -0.26
C PHE A 193 -22.72 -9.41 0.08
N ALA A 194 -23.58 -8.80 -0.74
CA ALA A 194 -25.00 -8.69 -0.46
C ALA A 194 -25.86 -9.01 -1.69
N ASP A 195 -27.16 -9.20 -1.45
CA ASP A 195 -28.18 -9.44 -2.46
C ASP A 195 -27.84 -10.62 -3.39
N PHE A 196 -27.51 -11.76 -2.79
CA PHE A 196 -27.16 -12.97 -3.53
C PHE A 196 -28.30 -13.44 -4.43
N ALA A 197 -27.99 -13.65 -5.70
CA ALA A 197 -28.87 -14.20 -6.70
C ALA A 197 -28.14 -15.30 -7.50
N GLN A 198 -28.92 -16.17 -8.16
CA GLN A 198 -28.38 -17.23 -9.01
C GLN A 198 -28.71 -16.92 -10.48
N PRO A 199 -28.02 -15.96 -11.13
CA PRO A 199 -28.28 -15.60 -12.52
C PRO A 199 -27.79 -16.66 -13.52
N SER A 200 -27.02 -17.66 -13.06
CA SER A 200 -26.41 -18.71 -13.88
C SER A 200 -26.11 -19.96 -13.04
N ALA A 201 -25.16 -20.82 -13.44
CA ALA A 201 -24.80 -22.02 -12.67
C ALA A 201 -24.13 -21.72 -11.31
N ILE A 202 -23.71 -20.47 -11.08
CA ILE A 202 -23.11 -20.01 -9.83
C ILE A 202 -24.00 -18.97 -9.16
N THR A 203 -24.01 -18.97 -7.83
CA THR A 203 -24.65 -17.92 -7.04
C THR A 203 -23.64 -16.81 -6.78
N LEU A 204 -24.02 -15.56 -7.05
CA LEU A 204 -23.16 -14.40 -6.87
C LEU A 204 -23.91 -13.31 -6.10
N PRO A 205 -23.19 -12.45 -5.34
CA PRO A 205 -23.78 -11.23 -4.81
C PRO A 205 -24.18 -10.31 -5.97
N HIS A 206 -25.27 -9.54 -5.83
CA HIS A 206 -25.53 -8.41 -6.73
C HIS A 206 -24.79 -7.14 -6.28
N GLN A 207 -24.48 -7.02 -4.99
CA GLN A 207 -23.79 -5.85 -4.44
C GLN A 207 -22.50 -6.27 -3.74
N ILE A 208 -21.42 -5.57 -4.06
CA ILE A 208 -20.13 -5.70 -3.38
C ILE A 208 -19.72 -4.33 -2.86
N THR A 209 -19.50 -4.18 -1.56
CA THR A 209 -19.13 -2.90 -0.94
C THR A 209 -17.80 -3.03 -0.23
N TYR A 210 -16.84 -2.19 -0.61
CA TYR A 210 -15.54 -2.07 0.02
C TYR A 210 -15.58 -0.90 0.99
N THR A 211 -15.16 -1.16 2.21
CA THR A 211 -15.02 -0.17 3.27
C THR A 211 -13.55 -0.09 3.67
N HIS A 212 -13.05 1.12 3.84
CA HIS A 212 -11.74 1.38 4.42
C HIS A 212 -11.86 2.37 5.58
N ALA A 213 -11.35 1.99 6.75
CA ALA A 213 -11.39 2.81 7.96
C ALA A 213 -12.80 3.34 8.31
N GLY A 214 -13.81 2.50 8.08
CA GLY A 214 -15.24 2.81 8.31
C GLY A 214 -15.88 3.64 7.20
N ILE A 215 -15.16 3.97 6.14
CA ILE A 215 -15.62 4.78 5.02
C ILE A 215 -15.78 3.89 3.78
N ALA A 216 -16.98 3.84 3.21
CA ALA A 216 -17.20 3.20 1.92
C ALA A 216 -16.31 3.84 0.84
N SER A 217 -15.44 3.04 0.23
CA SER A 217 -14.41 3.48 -0.71
C SER A 217 -14.73 3.14 -2.17
N ARG A 218 -15.32 1.97 -2.41
CA ARG A 218 -15.47 1.32 -3.72
C ARG A 218 -16.70 0.40 -3.62
N SER A 219 -17.74 0.55 -4.44
CA SER A 219 -18.88 -0.38 -4.49
C SER A 219 -19.20 -0.78 -5.93
N TYR A 220 -19.66 -2.02 -6.11
CA TYR A 220 -20.03 -2.61 -7.38
C TYR A 220 -21.49 -3.08 -7.31
N GLU A 221 -22.28 -2.74 -8.34
CA GLU A 221 -23.60 -3.32 -8.58
C GLU A 221 -23.52 -4.17 -9.85
N ILE A 222 -23.63 -5.49 -9.70
CA ILE A 222 -23.53 -6.46 -10.79
C ILE A 222 -24.83 -6.46 -11.58
N GLN A 223 -24.74 -6.14 -12.87
CA GLN A 223 -25.88 -6.01 -13.78
C GLN A 223 -25.93 -7.14 -14.82
N SER A 224 -24.78 -7.68 -15.21
CA SER A 224 -24.73 -8.82 -16.13
C SER A 224 -23.68 -9.82 -15.71
N VAL A 225 -24.03 -11.10 -15.86
CA VAL A 225 -23.16 -12.25 -15.67
C VAL A 225 -23.16 -13.04 -16.97
N SER A 226 -21.99 -13.31 -17.53
CA SER A 226 -21.83 -14.20 -18.67
C SER A 226 -20.83 -15.29 -18.36
N MET A 227 -21.15 -16.51 -18.77
CA MET A 227 -20.27 -17.68 -18.68
C MET A 227 -19.83 -18.09 -20.07
N ASP A 228 -18.53 -18.23 -20.26
CA ASP A 228 -17.98 -18.88 -21.44
C ASP A 228 -17.26 -20.15 -21.00
N PRO A 229 -17.86 -21.34 -21.19
CA PRO A 229 -17.27 -22.61 -20.78
C PRO A 229 -16.09 -23.05 -21.68
N SER A 230 -15.86 -22.36 -22.81
CA SER A 230 -15.00 -22.80 -23.90
C SER A 230 -13.72 -21.98 -24.09
N SER A 231 -13.64 -20.75 -23.59
CA SER A 231 -12.42 -19.95 -23.66
C SER A 231 -12.15 -19.17 -22.37
N ALA A 232 -11.10 -19.55 -21.65
CA ALA A 232 -10.30 -18.59 -20.90
C ALA A 232 -9.29 -18.03 -21.92
N GLU A 233 -9.54 -16.82 -22.45
CA GLU A 233 -8.55 -16.19 -23.34
C GLU A 233 -7.23 -16.08 -22.58
N GLU A 234 -6.20 -16.81 -23.01
CA GLU A 234 -4.89 -16.80 -22.31
C GLU A 234 -4.35 -15.38 -22.14
N ASN A 235 -4.67 -14.48 -23.07
CA ASN A 235 -4.23 -13.09 -23.07
C ASN A 235 -5.01 -12.16 -22.14
N LEU A 236 -6.20 -12.56 -21.65
CA LEU A 236 -7.05 -11.67 -20.83
C LEU A 236 -6.41 -11.30 -19.49
N TYR A 237 -5.70 -12.26 -18.89
CA TYR A 237 -5.13 -12.15 -17.55
C TYR A 237 -3.66 -11.76 -17.55
N ILE A 238 -3.03 -11.62 -18.74
CA ILE A 238 -1.60 -11.33 -18.86
C ILE A 238 -1.31 -9.94 -18.24
N PRO A 239 -0.22 -9.81 -17.49
CA PRO A 239 0.21 -8.55 -16.92
C PRO A 239 0.32 -7.43 -17.97
N MET A 240 -0.37 -6.33 -17.73
CA MET A 240 -0.11 -5.08 -18.43
C MET A 240 1.24 -4.54 -17.96
N THR A 241 2.22 -4.43 -18.86
CA THR A 241 3.60 -4.03 -18.54
C THR A 241 4.04 -2.76 -19.27
N GLU A 242 3.21 -2.24 -20.17
CA GLU A 242 3.51 -1.01 -20.88
C GLU A 242 3.50 0.18 -19.92
N MET A 243 4.59 0.95 -19.96
CA MET A 243 4.73 2.17 -19.17
C MET A 243 3.95 3.30 -19.86
N PRO A 244 3.29 4.20 -19.11
CA PRO A 244 2.60 5.33 -19.70
C PRO A 244 3.61 6.26 -20.40
N ASN A 245 3.20 6.84 -21.54
CA ASN A 245 3.96 7.86 -22.25
C ASN A 245 3.55 9.26 -21.80
N ASP A 246 3.72 9.54 -20.51
CA ASP A 246 3.26 10.77 -19.84
C ASP A 246 4.38 11.49 -19.08
N ALA A 247 5.63 11.07 -19.25
CA ALA A 247 6.79 11.73 -18.68
C ALA A 247 7.81 12.10 -19.76
N HIS A 248 8.25 13.36 -19.71
CA HIS A 248 9.19 13.93 -20.66
C HIS A 248 10.38 14.50 -19.91
N PHE A 249 11.58 14.20 -20.37
CA PHE A 249 12.82 14.73 -19.81
C PHE A 249 13.42 15.76 -20.76
N ASP A 250 13.74 16.95 -20.24
CA ASP A 250 14.51 17.97 -20.95
C ASP A 250 16.01 17.78 -20.68
N PRO A 251 16.80 17.31 -21.68
CA PRO A 251 18.22 17.07 -21.49
C PRO A 251 19.05 18.35 -21.33
N SER A 252 18.47 19.53 -21.58
CA SER A 252 19.14 20.81 -21.35
C SER A 252 19.11 21.24 -19.87
N ILE A 253 18.24 20.63 -19.06
CA ILE A 253 18.15 20.88 -17.62
C ILE A 253 19.00 19.83 -16.89
N PRO A 254 19.89 20.23 -15.96
CA PRO A 254 20.68 19.29 -15.18
C PRO A 254 19.80 18.30 -14.39
N ALA A 255 20.30 17.06 -14.26
CA ALA A 255 19.63 16.02 -13.47
C ALA A 255 19.54 16.38 -11.97
N GLU A 256 20.56 17.06 -11.44
CA GLU A 256 20.58 17.50 -10.05
C GLU A 256 19.61 18.67 -9.85
N ILE A 257 18.69 18.51 -8.90
CA ILE A 257 17.63 19.48 -8.62
C ILE A 257 17.97 20.35 -7.42
N GLU A 258 17.31 21.51 -7.31
CA GLU A 258 17.40 22.33 -6.11
C GLU A 258 16.79 21.59 -4.91
N VAL A 259 17.59 21.45 -3.86
CA VAL A 259 17.18 20.82 -2.60
C VAL A 259 17.49 21.75 -1.44
N LYS A 260 16.50 21.94 -0.56
CA LYS A 260 16.69 22.51 0.77
C LYS A 260 16.46 21.45 1.82
N ARG A 261 17.43 21.26 2.72
CA ARG A 261 17.27 20.35 3.85
C ARG A 261 16.64 21.04 5.05
N ALA A 262 15.47 20.56 5.48
CA ALA A 262 14.82 21.07 6.68
C ALA A 262 15.60 20.72 7.95
N ALA A 263 15.43 21.50 9.03
CA ALA A 263 15.98 21.15 10.35
C ALA A 263 15.47 19.78 10.85
N THR A 264 14.23 19.44 10.49
CA THR A 264 13.57 18.16 10.72
C THR A 264 14.15 17.00 9.90
N GLY A 265 14.97 17.29 8.89
CA GLY A 265 15.62 16.28 8.02
C GLY A 265 14.86 15.94 6.77
N HIS A 266 13.72 16.57 6.49
CA HIS A 266 13.01 16.37 5.22
C HIS A 266 13.80 17.02 4.07
N PHE A 267 13.76 16.37 2.91
CA PHE A 267 14.19 16.94 1.65
C PHE A 267 13.06 17.82 1.12
N LEU A 268 13.35 19.09 0.91
CA LEU A 268 12.41 20.03 0.32
C LEU A 268 12.87 20.33 -1.11
N ILE A 269 11.97 20.17 -2.06
CA ILE A 269 12.21 20.39 -3.49
C ILE A 269 11.25 21.45 -4.04
N ARG A 270 11.63 22.06 -5.16
CA ARG A 270 10.75 22.92 -5.95
C ARG A 270 9.98 22.09 -6.97
N ALA A 271 8.71 22.42 -7.16
CA ALA A 271 7.89 21.85 -8.21
C ALA A 271 7.01 22.93 -8.83
N LYS A 272 6.79 22.84 -10.14
CA LYS A 272 5.76 23.64 -10.83
C LYS A 272 4.57 22.78 -11.16
N ILE A 273 3.37 23.30 -10.96
CA ILE A 273 2.12 22.64 -11.34
C ILE A 273 1.35 23.58 -12.25
N ASN A 274 1.03 23.13 -13.46
CA ASN A 274 0.49 23.99 -14.53
C ASN A 274 1.37 25.25 -14.74
N ASP A 275 2.69 25.06 -14.83
CA ASP A 275 3.71 26.10 -15.00
C ASP A 275 3.88 27.11 -13.83
N GLU A 276 3.11 26.98 -12.77
CA GLU A 276 3.19 27.84 -11.58
C GLU A 276 4.11 27.23 -10.51
N ASP A 277 5.14 27.97 -10.07
CA ASP A 277 5.95 27.62 -8.90
C ASP A 277 5.16 27.91 -7.62
N LEU A 278 4.82 26.84 -6.89
CA LEU A 278 4.06 26.95 -5.65
C LEU A 278 4.95 27.16 -4.43
N GLY A 279 6.23 26.82 -4.49
CA GLY A 279 7.10 26.84 -3.32
C GLY A 279 7.73 25.49 -3.03
N TRP A 280 7.79 25.16 -1.73
CA TRP A 280 8.48 23.97 -1.24
C TRP A 280 7.51 22.80 -1.08
N PHE A 281 7.95 21.65 -1.59
CA PHE A 281 7.32 20.36 -1.41
C PHE A 281 8.25 19.46 -0.64
N ILE A 282 7.69 18.55 0.17
CA ILE A 282 8.47 17.46 0.75
C ILE A 282 8.64 16.40 -0.33
N LEU A 283 9.86 15.89 -0.50
CA LEU A 283 10.12 14.69 -1.30
C LEU A 283 10.01 13.46 -0.40
N ASP A 284 9.07 12.58 -0.72
CA ASP A 284 8.70 11.48 0.17
C ASP A 284 8.50 10.16 -0.58
N SER A 285 9.42 9.22 -0.38
CA SER A 285 9.31 7.88 -0.93
C SER A 285 8.23 7.02 -0.25
N GLY A 286 7.79 7.41 0.95
CA GLY A 286 6.69 6.78 1.69
C GLY A 286 5.30 7.22 1.23
N ALA A 287 5.19 8.20 0.32
CA ALA A 287 3.92 8.70 -0.16
C ALA A 287 3.44 7.94 -1.41
N ALA A 288 2.37 7.15 -1.28
CA ALA A 288 1.75 6.44 -2.41
C ALA A 288 1.07 7.39 -3.42
N ILE A 289 0.65 8.57 -2.95
CA ILE A 289 0.11 9.63 -3.81
C ILE A 289 0.76 10.96 -3.45
N SER A 290 1.00 11.80 -4.46
CA SER A 290 1.41 13.19 -4.20
C SER A 290 0.25 13.98 -3.61
N THR A 291 0.53 14.98 -2.79
CA THR A 291 -0.49 15.83 -2.17
C THR A 291 -0.30 17.31 -2.41
N LEU A 292 -1.39 18.05 -2.26
CA LEU A 292 -1.43 19.50 -2.29
C LEU A 292 -2.20 20.07 -1.10
N SER A 293 -1.79 21.25 -0.65
CA SER A 293 -2.57 22.04 0.29
C SER A 293 -3.88 22.49 -0.38
N PRO A 294 -5.01 22.58 0.37
CA PRO A 294 -6.25 23.15 -0.16
C PRO A 294 -6.06 24.57 -0.74
N ALA A 295 -5.14 25.35 -0.16
CA ALA A 295 -4.80 26.69 -0.64
C ALA A 295 -4.12 26.65 -2.02
N ALA A 296 -3.17 25.73 -2.23
CA ALA A 296 -2.51 25.54 -3.52
C ALA A 296 -3.50 25.06 -4.59
N ALA A 297 -4.34 24.07 -4.27
CA ALA A 297 -5.36 23.56 -5.17
C ALA A 297 -6.37 24.65 -5.58
N ALA A 298 -6.81 25.49 -4.63
CA ALA A 298 -7.69 26.62 -4.89
C ALA A 298 -7.00 27.71 -5.74
N LYS A 299 -5.74 28.06 -5.45
CA LYS A 299 -4.95 29.02 -6.23
C LYS A 299 -4.85 28.62 -7.70
N LEU A 300 -4.61 27.34 -7.95
CA LEU A 300 -4.50 26.76 -9.30
C LEU A 300 -5.84 26.41 -9.94
N LYS A 301 -6.95 26.54 -9.20
CA LYS A 301 -8.31 26.16 -9.65
C LYS A 301 -8.38 24.73 -10.17
N LEU A 302 -7.73 23.80 -9.48
CA LEU A 302 -7.70 22.40 -9.91
C LEU A 302 -9.08 21.74 -9.76
N PRO A 303 -9.61 21.07 -10.79
CA PRO A 303 -10.86 20.33 -10.68
C PRO A 303 -10.72 19.16 -9.69
N GLN A 304 -11.75 18.93 -8.89
CA GLN A 304 -11.91 17.69 -8.14
C GLN A 304 -12.41 16.61 -9.10
N ILE A 305 -11.69 15.49 -9.15
CA ILE A 305 -12.02 14.34 -10.00
C ILE A 305 -12.42 13.11 -9.17
N GLY A 306 -12.47 13.21 -7.84
CA GLY A 306 -12.83 12.14 -6.92
C GLY A 306 -12.47 12.49 -5.48
N GLU A 307 -12.53 11.50 -4.59
CA GLU A 307 -12.21 11.58 -3.17
C GLU A 307 -11.63 10.24 -2.67
N SER A 308 -10.48 10.26 -2.01
CA SER A 308 -9.87 9.06 -1.43
C SER A 308 -9.92 9.10 0.10
N PRO A 309 -10.17 7.98 0.80
CA PRO A 309 -9.93 7.91 2.23
C PRO A 309 -8.42 8.01 2.49
N LEU A 310 -7.98 9.13 3.06
CA LEU A 310 -6.61 9.33 3.50
C LEU A 310 -6.50 9.00 4.99
N SER A 311 -5.65 8.04 5.34
CA SER A 311 -5.35 7.72 6.73
C SER A 311 -4.33 8.71 7.29
N SER A 312 -4.67 9.36 8.41
CA SER A 312 -3.78 10.28 9.12
C SER A 312 -3.60 9.85 10.58
N ILE A 313 -2.68 10.51 11.29
CA ILE A 313 -2.51 10.32 12.75
C ILE A 313 -3.73 10.76 13.59
N PHE A 314 -4.74 11.39 12.96
CA PHE A 314 -6.01 11.80 13.57
C PHE A 314 -7.21 10.94 13.11
N GLY A 315 -6.95 9.83 12.41
CA GLY A 315 -7.97 8.99 11.81
C GLY A 315 -8.08 9.18 10.29
N ALA A 316 -8.99 8.44 9.66
CA ALA A 316 -9.25 8.51 8.23
C ALA A 316 -10.17 9.68 7.89
N VAL A 317 -9.81 10.43 6.85
CA VAL A 317 -10.61 11.53 6.31
C VAL A 317 -10.81 11.35 4.82
N LYS A 318 -11.99 11.72 4.30
CA LYS A 318 -12.19 11.82 2.85
C LYS A 318 -11.42 13.03 2.34
N SER A 319 -10.49 12.79 1.43
CA SER A 319 -9.63 13.79 0.82
C SER A 319 -10.00 13.94 -0.67
N PRO A 320 -10.35 15.15 -1.14
CA PRO A 320 -10.53 15.41 -2.56
C PRO A 320 -9.29 15.03 -3.39
N ILE A 321 -9.51 14.38 -4.53
CA ILE A 321 -8.48 14.14 -5.55
C ILE A 321 -8.59 15.23 -6.62
N ARG A 322 -7.48 15.91 -6.86
CA ARG A 322 -7.32 16.99 -7.84
C ARG A 322 -6.55 16.52 -9.05
N ALA A 323 -6.98 16.94 -10.24
CA ALA A 323 -6.23 16.75 -11.47
C ALA A 323 -5.55 18.05 -11.90
N ALA A 324 -4.27 17.97 -12.27
CA ALA A 324 -3.56 19.06 -12.94
C ALA A 324 -3.20 18.65 -14.37
N LYS A 325 -2.72 19.60 -15.18
CA LYS A 325 -2.26 19.35 -16.55
C LYS A 325 -0.80 18.92 -16.58
N SER A 326 0.04 19.48 -15.70
CA SER A 326 1.46 19.17 -15.64
C SER A 326 2.04 19.28 -14.22
N LEU A 327 3.05 18.47 -13.94
CA LEU A 327 3.95 18.58 -12.79
C LEU A 327 5.39 18.59 -13.31
N GLN A 328 6.12 19.69 -13.11
CA GLN A 328 7.54 19.79 -13.46
C GLN A 328 8.40 19.78 -12.20
N VAL A 329 9.42 18.92 -12.16
CA VAL A 329 10.45 18.86 -11.12
C VAL A 329 11.82 18.74 -11.79
N GLY A 330 12.60 19.80 -11.79
CA GLY A 330 13.89 19.82 -12.50
C GLY A 330 13.73 19.46 -13.98
N PRO A 331 14.41 18.41 -14.48
CA PRO A 331 14.37 18.03 -15.89
C PRO A 331 13.11 17.29 -16.33
N ILE A 332 12.31 16.75 -15.41
CA ILE A 332 11.13 15.94 -15.75
C ILE A 332 9.85 16.78 -15.69
N THR A 333 9.00 16.60 -16.71
CA THR A 333 7.59 17.02 -16.72
C THR A 333 6.71 15.79 -16.81
N ILE A 334 5.74 15.66 -15.90
CA ILE A 334 4.71 14.61 -15.88
C ILE A 334 3.39 15.23 -16.32
N ASP A 335 2.74 14.62 -17.30
CA ASP A 335 1.45 15.02 -17.83
C ASP A 335 0.30 14.47 -16.98
N ASN A 336 -0.76 15.26 -16.84
CA ASN A 336 -2.01 14.90 -16.16
C ASN A 336 -1.85 14.29 -14.74
N PRO A 337 -0.97 14.83 -13.86
CA PRO A 337 -0.77 14.27 -12.54
C PRO A 337 -2.00 14.49 -11.64
N GLN A 338 -2.17 13.56 -10.70
CA GLN A 338 -3.23 13.59 -9.68
C GLN A 338 -2.64 13.86 -8.31
N PHE A 339 -3.38 14.60 -7.48
CA PHE A 339 -2.98 14.95 -6.12
C PHE A 339 -4.13 14.75 -5.14
N ALA A 340 -3.88 14.17 -3.97
CA ALA A 340 -4.82 14.24 -2.86
C ALA A 340 -4.69 15.59 -2.13
N GLU A 341 -5.80 16.17 -1.68
CA GLU A 341 -5.76 17.36 -0.82
C GLU A 341 -5.44 16.99 0.62
N MET A 342 -4.49 17.69 1.23
CA MET A 342 -4.10 17.45 2.61
C MET A 342 -3.88 18.77 3.35
N ASP A 343 -4.41 18.87 4.57
CA ASP A 343 -4.06 19.99 5.44
C ASP A 343 -2.60 19.86 5.91
N LEU A 344 -1.77 20.76 5.41
CA LEU A 344 -0.33 20.80 5.67
C LEU A 344 0.06 21.90 6.67
N TYR A 345 -0.89 22.48 7.39
CA TYR A 345 -0.61 23.53 8.39
C TYR A 345 0.35 23.03 9.46
N ALA A 346 0.04 21.90 10.11
CA ALA A 346 0.88 21.33 11.16
C ALA A 346 2.29 20.94 10.64
N VAL A 347 2.34 20.41 9.42
CA VAL A 347 3.58 20.05 8.73
C VAL A 347 4.45 21.29 8.51
N SER A 348 3.87 22.34 7.93
CA SER A 348 4.55 23.62 7.69
C SER A 348 5.10 24.22 8.98
N HIS A 349 4.33 24.16 10.07
CA HIS A 349 4.76 24.67 11.38
C HIS A 349 5.95 23.89 11.95
N ALA A 350 5.97 22.56 11.81
CA ALA A 350 7.09 21.75 12.29
C ALA A 350 8.35 21.87 11.42
N VAL A 351 8.17 21.98 10.09
CA VAL A 351 9.29 22.20 9.17
C VAL A 351 9.85 23.62 9.32
N GLY A 352 9.00 24.58 9.70
CA GLY A 352 9.35 25.98 9.90
C GLY A 352 9.31 26.82 8.62
N ILE A 353 8.80 26.27 7.52
CA ILE A 353 8.53 26.98 6.26
C ILE A 353 7.20 26.51 5.67
N PRO A 354 6.51 27.32 4.86
CA PRO A 354 5.32 26.88 4.13
C PRO A 354 5.63 25.67 3.24
N ILE A 355 4.84 24.62 3.40
CA ILE A 355 4.88 23.40 2.58
C ILE A 355 3.57 23.32 1.81
N GLU A 356 3.67 23.31 0.48
CA GLU A 356 2.50 23.31 -0.40
C GLU A 356 2.02 21.92 -0.76
N GLY A 357 2.83 20.90 -0.50
CA GLY A 357 2.51 19.54 -0.87
C GLY A 357 3.61 18.56 -0.53
N VAL A 358 3.35 17.31 -0.88
CA VAL A 358 4.33 16.23 -0.86
C VAL A 358 4.37 15.57 -2.23
N ILE A 359 5.58 15.31 -2.73
CA ILE A 359 5.80 14.64 -4.00
C ILE A 359 6.26 13.21 -3.72
N GLY A 360 5.42 12.26 -4.13
CA GLY A 360 5.58 10.84 -3.84
C GLY A 360 5.70 9.97 -5.10
N TYR A 361 5.11 8.77 -5.01
CA TYR A 361 5.18 7.70 -6.01
C TYR A 361 5.11 8.15 -7.47
N PRO A 362 4.22 9.07 -7.91
CA PRO A 362 4.18 9.47 -9.32
C PRO A 362 5.53 9.94 -9.89
N LEU A 363 6.38 10.60 -9.09
CA LEU A 363 7.72 11.04 -9.48
C LEU A 363 8.72 9.87 -9.46
N PHE A 364 8.76 9.08 -8.38
CA PHE A 364 9.67 7.94 -8.25
C PHE A 364 9.42 6.87 -9.31
N ALA A 365 8.16 6.65 -9.67
CA ALA A 365 7.74 5.69 -10.68
C ALA A 365 8.27 6.01 -12.10
N ARG A 366 8.52 7.29 -12.38
CA ARG A 366 8.90 7.80 -13.72
C ARG A 366 10.37 8.21 -13.84
N THR A 367 11.14 8.10 -12.76
CA THR A 367 12.54 8.56 -12.71
C THR A 367 13.45 7.45 -12.20
N ILE A 368 14.74 7.54 -12.56
CA ILE A 368 15.79 7.00 -11.70
C ILE A 368 16.20 8.13 -10.77
N MET A 369 15.99 7.93 -9.46
CA MET A 369 16.26 8.96 -8.46
C MET A 369 17.48 8.59 -7.64
N GLU A 370 18.51 9.43 -7.68
CA GLU A 370 19.65 9.35 -6.76
C GLU A 370 19.43 10.29 -5.58
N VAL A 371 19.64 9.78 -4.36
CA VAL A 371 19.54 10.56 -3.12
C VAL A 371 20.79 10.32 -2.27
N GLU A 372 21.46 11.41 -1.87
CA GLU A 372 22.56 11.39 -0.92
C GLU A 372 22.20 12.24 0.31
N VAL A 373 21.96 11.58 1.44
CA VAL A 373 21.54 12.25 2.68
C VAL A 373 22.64 13.10 3.29
N SER A 374 23.90 12.69 3.16
CA SER A 374 25.06 13.36 3.74
C SER A 374 25.38 14.71 3.07
N THR A 375 25.15 14.80 1.76
CA THR A 375 25.43 16.00 0.93
C THR A 375 24.16 16.79 0.58
N ASN A 376 22.97 16.26 0.94
CA ASN A 376 21.65 16.79 0.57
C ASN A 376 21.43 16.84 -0.94
N ARG A 377 22.04 15.93 -1.70
CA ARG A 377 21.91 15.88 -3.16
C ARG A 377 20.71 15.00 -3.55
N VAL A 378 19.92 15.49 -4.51
CA VAL A 378 18.90 14.69 -5.21
C VAL A 378 19.09 14.91 -6.71
N ALA A 379 19.08 13.84 -7.49
CA ALA A 379 19.14 13.91 -8.95
C ALA A 379 18.13 12.98 -9.61
N LEU A 380 17.52 13.45 -10.70
CA LEU A 380 16.46 12.78 -11.45
C LEU A 380 16.96 12.48 -12.86
N TYR A 381 16.94 11.21 -13.24
CA TYR A 381 17.40 10.75 -14.56
C TYR A 381 16.29 10.03 -15.32
N ASP A 382 16.35 10.10 -16.65
CA ASP A 382 15.51 9.30 -17.54
C ASP A 382 15.88 7.81 -17.39
N PRO A 383 14.92 6.92 -17.03
CA PRO A 383 15.14 5.48 -16.97
C PRO A 383 15.67 4.85 -18.24
N LYS A 384 15.52 5.47 -19.41
CA LYS A 384 16.00 4.97 -20.71
C LYS A 384 17.50 5.16 -20.91
N SER A 385 18.11 6.17 -20.28
CA SER A 385 19.51 6.54 -20.52
C SER A 385 20.43 6.33 -19.31
N TYR A 386 19.87 6.08 -18.13
CA TYR A 386 20.65 5.93 -16.90
C TYR A 386 21.49 4.63 -16.85
N SER A 387 22.72 4.76 -16.36
CA SER A 387 23.59 3.64 -16.03
C SER A 387 24.14 3.80 -14.61
N LEU A 388 23.94 2.77 -13.78
CA LEU A 388 24.36 2.78 -12.38
C LEU A 388 25.87 2.94 -12.26
N GLN A 389 26.29 4.00 -11.55
CA GLN A 389 27.69 4.25 -11.25
C GLN A 389 28.05 3.68 -9.88
N GLY A 390 28.76 2.55 -9.88
CA GLY A 390 29.18 1.86 -8.66
C GLY A 390 28.04 1.15 -7.91
N GLY A 391 28.38 0.15 -7.11
CA GLY A 391 27.41 -0.70 -6.41
C GLY A 391 26.70 -1.70 -7.33
N THR A 392 25.67 -2.35 -6.80
CA THR A 392 24.89 -3.37 -7.50
C THR A 392 23.40 -3.16 -7.25
N TRP A 393 22.60 -3.46 -8.26
CA TRP A 393 21.14 -3.53 -8.10
C TRP A 393 20.75 -4.64 -7.14
N GLN A 394 19.76 -4.35 -6.31
CA GLN A 394 19.09 -5.26 -5.38
C GLN A 394 17.59 -5.21 -5.67
N GLU A 395 16.86 -6.24 -5.23
CA GLU A 395 15.39 -6.26 -5.32
C GLU A 395 14.79 -5.10 -4.52
N LEU A 396 13.80 -4.44 -5.12
CA LEU A 396 12.93 -3.48 -4.45
C LEU A 396 11.50 -4.02 -4.51
N ILE A 397 10.88 -4.21 -3.36
CA ILE A 397 9.47 -4.56 -3.26
C ILE A 397 8.67 -3.24 -3.26
N LEU A 398 7.57 -3.17 -4.00
CA LEU A 398 6.63 -2.05 -3.96
C LEU A 398 5.32 -2.51 -3.31
N ASP A 399 5.25 -2.39 -1.98
CA ASP A 399 4.06 -2.68 -1.20
C ASP A 399 3.19 -1.42 -1.13
N MET A 400 1.96 -1.46 -1.66
CA MET A 400 1.10 -0.28 -1.73
C MET A 400 1.81 0.96 -2.30
N GLN A 401 2.65 0.76 -3.33
CA GLN A 401 3.47 1.80 -4.00
C GLN A 401 4.64 2.35 -3.17
N ILE A 402 4.85 1.84 -1.96
CA ILE A 402 5.94 2.23 -1.06
C ILE A 402 7.13 1.28 -1.22
N PRO A 403 8.37 1.81 -1.30
CA PRO A 403 9.58 1.02 -1.43
C PRO A 403 9.86 0.23 -0.16
N VAL A 404 9.97 -1.08 -0.27
CA VAL A 404 10.29 -2.00 0.80
C VAL A 404 11.57 -2.76 0.47
N VAL A 405 12.48 -2.81 1.44
CA VAL A 405 13.77 -3.51 1.34
C VAL A 405 13.95 -4.48 2.49
N ARG A 406 14.79 -5.49 2.28
CA ARG A 406 15.21 -6.43 3.33
C ARG A 406 16.34 -5.82 4.15
N ALA A 407 16.26 -5.97 5.47
CA ALA A 407 17.33 -5.61 6.39
C ALA A 407 17.44 -6.62 7.52
N SER A 408 18.64 -6.77 8.07
CA SER A 408 18.91 -7.64 9.22
C SER A 408 19.08 -6.82 10.50
N PHE A 409 18.77 -7.40 11.65
CA PHE A 409 18.92 -6.74 12.94
C PHE A 409 19.16 -7.75 14.07
N GLU A 410 19.45 -7.23 15.26
CA GLU A 410 19.83 -7.99 16.44
C GLU A 410 19.07 -9.31 16.67
N GLY A 411 19.78 -10.32 17.18
CA GLY A 411 19.25 -11.68 17.30
C GLY A 411 19.31 -12.48 16.00
N GLY A 412 20.01 -11.98 14.96
CA GLY A 412 20.15 -12.67 13.68
C GLY A 412 18.84 -12.70 12.88
N ARG A 413 17.97 -11.71 13.10
CA ARG A 413 16.64 -11.61 12.50
C ARG A 413 16.71 -10.81 11.21
N GLU A 414 15.87 -11.18 10.24
CA GLU A 414 15.65 -10.43 9.00
C GLU A 414 14.21 -9.89 9.01
N GLY A 415 14.00 -8.72 8.40
CA GLY A 415 12.69 -8.10 8.26
C GLY A 415 12.56 -7.29 6.99
N LEU A 416 11.31 -6.99 6.62
CA LEU A 416 10.96 -6.09 5.53
C LEU A 416 10.76 -4.68 6.09
N PHE A 417 11.43 -3.69 5.51
CA PHE A 417 11.37 -2.31 5.98
C PHE A 417 11.04 -1.34 4.85
N ARG A 418 10.10 -0.42 5.10
CA ARG A 418 9.78 0.67 4.17
C ARG A 418 10.90 1.70 4.17
N LEU A 419 11.31 2.19 3.00
CA LEU A 419 12.22 3.33 2.88
C LEU A 419 11.41 4.62 2.81
N ASP A 420 11.58 5.46 3.83
CA ASP A 420 10.72 6.62 4.07
C ASP A 420 11.58 7.90 4.15
N LEU A 421 11.75 8.57 3.01
CA LEU A 421 12.43 9.87 2.95
C LEU A 421 11.63 10.98 3.65
N GLY A 422 10.30 10.81 3.76
CA GLY A 422 9.39 11.66 4.52
C GLY A 422 9.57 11.54 6.03
N ALA A 423 10.25 10.51 6.55
CA ALA A 423 10.55 10.37 7.97
C ALA A 423 11.80 11.16 8.42
N GLY A 424 12.30 12.10 7.62
CA GLY A 424 13.31 13.08 7.96
C GLY A 424 14.60 12.50 8.56
N ARG A 425 14.97 12.95 9.77
CA ARG A 425 16.17 12.46 10.50
C ARG A 425 15.96 11.15 11.27
N SER A 426 14.77 10.56 11.24
CA SER A 426 14.54 9.30 11.96
C SER A 426 15.44 8.18 11.42
N THR A 427 15.69 7.18 12.26
CA THR A 427 16.52 6.01 11.95
C THR A 427 15.63 4.84 11.53
N VAL A 428 15.28 3.95 12.45
CA VAL A 428 14.34 2.84 12.24
C VAL A 428 13.20 3.00 13.22
N ILE A 429 11.96 2.79 12.76
CA ILE A 429 10.77 2.69 13.61
C ILE A 429 10.13 1.34 13.35
N PHE A 430 10.18 0.45 14.33
CA PHE A 430 9.54 -0.86 14.25
C PHE A 430 8.03 -0.73 14.40
N HIS A 431 7.29 -1.43 13.54
CA HIS A 431 5.83 -1.48 13.58
C HIS A 431 5.33 -2.28 14.77
N SER A 432 4.18 -1.90 15.30
CA SER A 432 3.67 -2.48 16.55
C SER A 432 3.42 -3.99 16.47
N PRO A 433 2.98 -4.59 15.33
CA PRO A 433 2.89 -6.04 15.24
C PRO A 433 4.25 -6.70 15.40
N ALA A 434 5.29 -6.20 14.73
CA ALA A 434 6.65 -6.72 14.84
C ALA A 434 7.25 -6.49 16.24
N VAL A 435 6.99 -5.34 16.88
CA VAL A 435 7.41 -5.06 18.26
C VAL A 435 6.88 -6.12 19.22
N GLN A 436 5.60 -6.50 19.08
CA GLN A 436 4.99 -7.50 19.95
C GLN A 436 5.45 -8.92 19.61
N THR A 437 5.34 -9.34 18.35
CA THR A 437 5.60 -10.74 17.96
C THR A 437 7.06 -11.14 18.16
N LEU A 438 7.98 -10.19 18.05
CA LEU A 438 9.42 -10.40 18.24
C LEU A 438 9.91 -9.99 19.63
N ASP A 439 8.98 -9.61 20.52
CA ASP A 439 9.24 -9.19 21.91
C ASP A 439 10.34 -8.12 22.04
N LEU A 440 10.31 -7.11 21.16
CA LEU A 440 11.39 -6.12 21.01
C LEU A 440 11.54 -5.15 22.20
N LEU A 441 10.60 -5.13 23.14
CA LEU A 441 10.66 -4.26 24.32
C LEU A 441 11.17 -4.97 25.58
N ASN A 442 11.25 -6.29 25.58
CA ASN A 442 11.61 -7.05 26.77
C ASN A 442 13.04 -6.75 27.23
N GLY A 443 13.20 -6.47 28.53
CA GLY A 443 14.47 -6.09 29.14
C GLY A 443 15.08 -4.77 28.65
N ARG A 444 14.36 -4.00 27.80
CA ARG A 444 14.90 -2.82 27.14
C ARG A 444 14.61 -1.53 27.90
N GLN A 445 15.65 -0.71 28.06
CA GLN A 445 15.49 0.65 28.54
C GLN A 445 14.97 1.54 27.40
N VAL A 446 13.77 2.09 27.58
CA VAL A 446 13.10 2.94 26.60
C VAL A 446 12.51 4.18 27.24
N THR A 447 12.42 5.28 26.50
CA THR A 447 11.56 6.41 26.90
C THR A 447 10.32 6.45 26.02
N LYS A 448 9.13 6.30 26.61
CA LYS A 448 7.86 6.45 25.87
C LYS A 448 7.64 7.89 25.43
N ARG A 449 6.97 8.04 24.28
CA ARG A 449 6.64 9.29 23.59
C ARG A 449 5.24 9.15 22.99
N GLN A 450 4.54 10.28 22.83
CA GLN A 450 3.22 10.32 22.23
C GLN A 450 3.05 11.60 21.41
N ALA A 451 2.39 11.49 20.25
CA ALA A 451 1.86 12.61 19.49
C ALA A 451 0.57 12.18 18.79
N GLY A 452 -0.53 12.88 19.07
CA GLY A 452 -1.86 12.41 18.68
C GLY A 452 -2.15 11.04 19.29
N GLU A 453 -2.67 10.13 18.46
CA GLU A 453 -2.95 8.73 18.83
C GLU A 453 -1.72 7.82 18.73
N VAL A 454 -0.63 8.27 18.10
CA VAL A 454 0.58 7.49 17.91
C VAL A 454 1.45 7.56 19.17
N GLN A 455 1.73 6.41 19.79
CA GLN A 455 2.74 6.28 20.83
C GLN A 455 3.94 5.47 20.33
N VAL A 456 5.14 5.92 20.69
CA VAL A 456 6.40 5.28 20.32
C VAL A 456 7.30 5.20 21.55
N ALA A 457 7.88 4.04 21.83
CA ALA A 457 9.01 3.91 22.74
C ALA A 457 10.30 4.13 21.96
N VAL A 458 11.19 4.98 22.47
CA VAL A 458 12.51 5.19 21.87
C VAL A 458 13.56 4.50 22.74
N GLY A 459 14.40 3.69 22.12
CA GLY A 459 15.48 2.96 22.79
C GLY A 459 16.57 2.57 21.81
N LYS A 460 17.42 1.62 22.19
CA LYS A 460 18.51 1.12 21.34
C LYS A 460 18.35 -0.36 20.99
N ILE A 461 18.84 -0.72 19.82
CA ILE A 461 19.11 -2.11 19.42
C ILE A 461 20.61 -2.33 19.30
N ALA A 462 21.05 -3.57 19.52
CA ALA A 462 22.47 -3.91 19.49
C ALA A 462 23.10 -3.63 18.12
N TRP A 463 22.39 -3.98 17.05
CA TRP A 463 22.82 -3.69 15.69
C TRP A 463 21.66 -3.75 14.68
N PHE A 464 21.82 -3.03 13.58
CA PHE A 464 20.99 -3.06 12.38
C PHE A 464 21.91 -3.12 11.15
N GLU A 465 21.53 -3.84 10.10
CA GLU A 465 22.32 -3.96 8.89
C GLU A 465 21.43 -3.79 7.64
N LEU A 466 21.83 -2.83 6.80
CA LEU A 466 21.20 -2.53 5.52
C LEU A 466 22.27 -2.58 4.43
N ALA A 467 22.03 -3.35 3.36
CA ALA A 467 22.93 -3.46 2.22
C ALA A 467 24.41 -3.71 2.59
N GLY A 468 24.64 -4.59 3.58
CA GLY A 468 25.97 -4.92 4.08
C GLY A 468 26.70 -3.78 4.79
N HIS A 469 25.98 -2.75 5.26
CA HIS A 469 26.48 -1.75 6.20
C HIS A 469 25.81 -1.92 7.56
N ARG A 470 26.63 -2.14 8.58
CA ARG A 470 26.17 -2.38 9.95
C ARG A 470 26.23 -1.11 10.79
N PHE A 471 25.14 -0.85 11.50
CA PHE A 471 24.98 0.21 12.49
C PHE A 471 24.91 -0.43 13.88
N ASP A 472 25.96 -0.29 14.68
CA ASP A 472 25.95 -0.79 16.06
C ASP A 472 25.32 0.23 17.02
N ASN A 473 24.66 -0.27 18.07
CA ASN A 473 24.05 0.53 19.14
C ASN A 473 23.09 1.62 18.63
N LEU A 474 22.30 1.28 17.60
CA LEU A 474 21.43 2.20 16.88
C LEU A 474 20.23 2.60 17.76
N ASN A 475 19.98 3.91 17.90
CA ASN A 475 18.73 4.39 18.47
C ASN A 475 17.59 4.15 17.48
N VAL A 476 16.47 3.61 17.94
CA VAL A 476 15.29 3.27 17.12
C VAL A 476 13.99 3.59 17.88
N GLY A 477 12.89 3.70 17.13
CA GLY A 477 11.54 3.73 17.67
C GLY A 477 10.89 2.35 17.66
N PHE A 478 10.01 2.11 18.63
CA PHE A 478 9.12 0.95 18.71
C PHE A 478 7.69 1.47 18.83
N ALA A 479 6.86 1.25 17.84
CA ALA A 479 5.46 1.68 17.89
C ALA A 479 4.71 0.94 19.00
N ILE A 480 3.94 1.68 19.80
CA ILE A 480 3.13 1.20 20.92
C ILE A 480 1.70 1.62 20.63
N GLY A 481 1.01 0.90 19.76
CA GLY A 481 -0.35 1.26 19.36
C GLY A 481 -0.80 0.41 18.20
N TRP A 482 -2.08 0.12 18.15
CA TRP A 482 -2.67 -0.81 17.17
C TRP A 482 -3.46 -0.10 16.07
N THR A 483 -3.35 1.23 16.02
CA THR A 483 -4.03 2.07 15.04
C THR A 483 -3.03 2.93 14.29
N GLY A 484 -3.40 3.27 13.06
CA GLY A 484 -2.63 4.18 12.21
C GLY A 484 -1.46 3.52 11.48
N PRO A 485 -0.62 4.35 10.84
CA PRO A 485 0.33 3.91 9.81
C PRO A 485 1.53 3.08 10.33
N LEU A 486 1.69 2.93 11.65
CA LEU A 486 2.75 2.07 12.24
C LEU A 486 2.21 0.73 12.76
N ALA A 487 0.94 0.42 12.52
CA ALA A 487 0.27 -0.81 12.94
C ALA A 487 0.17 -1.84 11.80
N ASP A 488 1.16 -1.84 10.91
CA ASP A 488 1.19 -2.70 9.72
C ASP A 488 1.82 -4.08 10.00
N PRO A 489 1.09 -5.19 9.78
CA PRO A 489 1.62 -6.55 9.95
C PRO A 489 2.49 -7.03 8.77
N ALA A 490 2.42 -6.41 7.59
CA ALA A 490 3.14 -6.85 6.40
C ALA A 490 4.63 -6.46 6.44
N THR A 491 4.98 -5.41 7.20
CA THR A 491 6.34 -4.90 7.30
C THR A 491 6.82 -4.81 8.76
N THR A 492 8.12 -4.99 8.95
CA THR A 492 8.80 -4.94 10.26
C THR A 492 8.95 -3.50 10.77
N GLY A 493 9.05 -2.52 9.88
CA GLY A 493 9.14 -1.11 10.25
C GLY A 493 9.47 -0.16 9.10
N ASN A 494 9.73 1.10 9.43
CA ASN A 494 10.22 2.11 8.49
C ASN A 494 11.69 2.43 8.75
N ILE A 495 12.44 2.70 7.69
CA ILE A 495 13.80 3.24 7.66
C ILE A 495 13.70 4.69 7.18
N GLY A 496 14.07 5.63 8.05
CA GLY A 496 14.19 7.05 7.72
C GLY A 496 15.59 7.45 7.26
N GLY A 497 15.73 8.73 6.93
CA GLY A 497 16.95 9.28 6.35
C GLY A 497 18.20 9.11 7.22
N GLY A 498 18.07 8.96 8.53
CA GLY A 498 19.21 8.77 9.44
C GLY A 498 20.06 7.52 9.15
N VAL A 499 19.43 6.46 8.62
CA VAL A 499 20.12 5.21 8.22
C VAL A 499 20.70 5.31 6.81
N LEU A 500 20.21 6.25 5.98
CA LEU A 500 20.61 6.39 4.58
C LEU A 500 21.87 7.27 4.41
N VAL A 501 22.36 7.92 5.47
CA VAL A 501 23.56 8.79 5.48
C VAL A 501 24.79 8.16 4.80
N PRO A 502 25.12 6.87 4.99
CA PRO A 502 26.32 6.28 4.39
C PRO A 502 26.22 6.02 2.88
N PHE A 503 25.06 6.26 2.26
CA PHE A 503 24.79 5.80 0.90
C PHE A 503 24.41 6.95 -0.03
N ARG A 504 24.77 6.78 -1.31
CA ARG A 504 23.93 7.22 -2.42
C ARG A 504 22.91 6.12 -2.69
N VAL A 505 21.65 6.41 -2.45
CA VAL A 505 20.54 5.51 -2.71
C VAL A 505 20.02 5.79 -4.12
N VAL A 506 19.89 4.75 -4.95
CA VAL A 506 19.39 4.86 -6.33
C VAL A 506 18.11 4.07 -6.46
N PHE A 507 16.98 4.77 -6.62
CA PHE A 507 15.66 4.17 -6.79
C PHE A 507 15.35 3.95 -8.27
N ASP A 508 14.92 2.74 -8.66
CA ASP A 508 14.38 2.41 -9.98
C ASP A 508 13.07 1.62 -9.82
N TYR A 509 11.97 2.33 -9.58
CA TYR A 509 10.66 1.73 -9.35
C TYR A 509 10.16 1.01 -10.60
N SER A 510 10.42 1.58 -11.79
CA SER A 510 10.01 1.03 -13.08
C SER A 510 10.51 -0.40 -13.32
N ARG A 511 11.63 -0.77 -12.69
CA ARG A 511 12.22 -2.12 -12.78
C ARG A 511 12.29 -2.82 -11.41
N SER A 512 11.59 -2.32 -10.41
CA SER A 512 11.52 -2.88 -9.05
C SER A 512 12.91 -3.23 -8.50
N ARG A 513 13.84 -2.28 -8.61
CA ARG A 513 15.22 -2.44 -8.12
C ARG A 513 15.75 -1.18 -7.46
N ILE A 514 16.71 -1.37 -6.56
CA ILE A 514 17.34 -0.30 -5.80
C ILE A 514 18.84 -0.58 -5.66
N ALA A 515 19.66 0.46 -5.59
CA ALA A 515 21.09 0.32 -5.26
C ALA A 515 21.46 1.19 -4.07
N PHE A 516 22.34 0.65 -3.21
CA PHE A 516 22.93 1.35 -2.08
C PHE A 516 24.43 1.48 -2.33
N VAL A 517 24.86 2.60 -2.92
CA VAL A 517 26.28 2.85 -3.22
C VAL A 517 26.92 3.48 -2.00
N LYS A 518 27.83 2.77 -1.33
CA LYS A 518 28.53 3.29 -0.16
C LYS A 518 29.34 4.53 -0.54
N LEU A 519 29.15 5.61 0.20
CA LEU A 519 29.95 6.82 0.09
C LEU A 519 31.24 6.63 0.90
N ASN A 520 32.36 7.09 0.36
CA ASN A 520 33.62 7.11 1.12
C ASN A 520 33.46 8.06 2.32
N ALA A 521 33.86 7.62 3.51
CA ALA A 521 33.91 8.49 4.67
C ALA A 521 34.82 9.70 4.34
N LYS A 522 34.29 10.91 4.49
CA LYS A 522 35.08 12.15 4.39
C LYS A 522 35.79 12.44 5.70
#